data_AF-A0A9P6KBI8-F1
#
_entry.id   AF-A0A9P6KBI8-F1
#
_cell.length_a   1.000
_cell.length_b   1.000
_cell.length_c   1.000
_cell.angle_alpha   90.00
_cell.angle_beta   90.00
_cell.angle_gamma   90.00
#
_symmetry.space_group_name_H-M   'P 1'
#
loop_
_entity.id
_entity.type
_entity.pdbx_description
1 polymer ?
#
loop_
_entity_poly.entity_id
_entity_poly.type
_entity_poly.pdbx_seq_one_letter_code
_entity_poly.pdbx_strand_id
1 'polypeptide(L)'
;MRKQLLQSALAKTRETPPLPFQTTFISPDSWPFSTDGSGSTGSIAATKSPIRIAVLDSSFNPPTRAHYQLLKAAANVGCDAVLLLLATNNADKGQMGAGAVERLEMMEAMAEHSIKNENHHPALRQMAIGLTARHLLAIC
;
A
#
# COMPACT_ATOMS: atom_id res chain seq x y z
N MET A 1 -11.12 -15.87 -9.23
CA MET A 1 -11.09 -15.84 -7.75
C MET A 1 -10.63 -14.49 -7.19
N ARG A 2 -9.51 -13.90 -7.68
CA ARG A 2 -8.98 -12.61 -7.17
C ARG A 2 -9.97 -11.44 -7.22
N LYS A 3 -10.62 -11.20 -8.37
CA LYS A 3 -11.63 -10.16 -8.54
C LYS A 3 -12.74 -10.20 -7.48
N GLN A 4 -13.21 -11.39 -7.12
CA GLN A 4 -14.24 -11.58 -6.09
C GLN A 4 -13.73 -11.20 -4.69
N LEU A 5 -12.47 -11.50 -4.37
CA LEU A 5 -11.86 -11.07 -3.10
C LEU A 5 -11.77 -9.54 -3.01
N LEU A 6 -11.41 -8.88 -4.11
CA LEU A 6 -11.35 -7.41 -4.17
C LEU A 6 -12.74 -6.79 -4.04
N GLN A 7 -13.76 -7.38 -4.66
CA GLN A 7 -15.16 -6.97 -4.47
C GLN A 7 -15.62 -7.12 -3.02
N SER A 8 -15.29 -8.25 -2.38
CA SER A 8 -15.59 -8.47 -0.96
C SER A 8 -14.86 -7.47 -0.06
N ALA A 9 -13.59 -7.16 -0.35
CA ALA A 9 -12.83 -6.15 0.39
C ALA A 9 -13.45 -4.75 0.26
N LEU A 10 -13.90 -4.38 -0.95
CA LEU A 10 -14.63 -3.14 -1.19
C LEU A 10 -15.95 -3.08 -0.40
N ALA A 11 -16.70 -4.18 -0.35
CA ALA A 11 -17.93 -4.25 0.44
C ALA A 11 -17.65 -4.05 1.94
N LYS A 12 -16.61 -4.69 2.49
CA LYS A 12 -16.22 -4.58 3.90
C LYS A 12 -15.89 -3.16 4.33
N THR A 13 -15.28 -2.35 3.47
CA THR A 13 -14.99 -0.94 3.81
C THR A 13 -16.22 -0.05 3.99
N ARG A 14 -17.42 -0.55 3.66
CA ARG A 14 -18.70 0.13 3.85
C ARG A 14 -19.45 -0.36 5.10
N GLU A 15 -18.92 -1.35 5.81
CA GLU A 15 -19.49 -1.88 7.06
C GLU A 15 -19.36 -0.87 8.22
N THR A 16 -20.13 -1.06 9.30
CA THR A 16 -20.19 -0.14 10.45
C THR A 16 -19.80 -0.84 11.76
N PRO A 17 -18.84 -0.32 12.56
CA PRO A 17 -17.98 0.82 12.25
C PRO A 17 -16.91 0.45 11.21
N PRO A 18 -16.59 1.33 10.25
CA PRO A 18 -15.63 1.01 9.21
C PRO A 18 -14.21 0.99 9.79
N LEU A 19 -13.42 0.01 9.37
CA LEU A 19 -11.97 0.06 9.54
C LEU A 19 -11.40 1.30 8.81
N PRO A 20 -10.30 1.90 9.30
CA PRO A 20 -9.69 3.06 8.64
C PRO A 20 -9.24 2.74 7.20
N PHE A 21 -8.83 1.50 6.95
CA PHE A 21 -8.61 0.93 5.62
C PHE A 21 -8.63 -0.60 5.68
N GLN A 22 -8.73 -1.24 4.52
CA GLN A 22 -8.62 -2.70 4.36
C GLN A 22 -7.50 -3.01 3.36
N THR A 23 -6.57 -3.91 3.71
CA THR A 23 -5.55 -4.38 2.78
C THR A 23 -6.12 -5.41 1.81
N THR A 24 -5.67 -5.35 0.55
CA THR A 24 -5.95 -6.36 -0.48
C THR A 24 -4.70 -7.12 -0.90
N PHE A 25 -3.54 -6.47 -0.80
CA PHE A 25 -2.24 -7.02 -1.15
C PHE A 25 -1.23 -6.65 -0.07
N ILE A 26 -0.37 -7.59 0.27
CA ILE A 26 0.81 -7.39 1.11
C ILE A 26 1.95 -8.20 0.50
N SER A 27 3.17 -7.67 0.59
CA SER A 27 4.38 -8.39 0.26
C SER A 27 5.55 -7.79 1.02
N PRO A 28 6.37 -8.63 1.71
CA PRO A 28 6.14 -10.04 2.04
C PRO A 28 4.95 -10.23 3.01
N ASP A 29 4.61 -11.47 3.36
CA ASP A 29 3.55 -11.78 4.33
C ASP A 29 3.79 -11.17 5.73
N SER A 30 5.04 -10.81 6.02
CA SER A 30 5.44 -10.14 7.26
C SER A 30 5.34 -8.61 7.20
N TRP A 31 4.86 -8.03 6.09
CA TRP A 31 4.76 -6.58 5.92
C TRP A 31 4.04 -5.91 7.11
N PRO A 32 4.55 -4.77 7.64
CA PRO A 32 5.69 -3.99 7.16
C PRO A 32 7.05 -4.42 7.75
N PHE A 33 7.11 -5.55 8.43
CA PHE A 33 8.33 -6.05 9.06
C PHE A 33 9.17 -6.84 8.06
N SER A 34 10.46 -6.53 7.96
CA SER A 34 11.41 -7.41 7.29
C SER A 34 11.73 -8.60 8.19
N THR A 35 11.67 -9.82 7.64
CA THR A 35 12.08 -11.06 8.31
C THR A 35 13.59 -11.17 8.52
N ASP A 36 14.38 -10.16 8.17
CA ASP A 36 15.85 -10.18 8.24
C ASP A 36 16.40 -10.17 9.69
N GLY A 37 15.55 -10.40 10.69
CA GLY A 37 15.93 -10.76 12.05
C GLY A 37 16.21 -12.26 12.17
N SER A 38 17.28 -12.75 11.54
CA SER A 38 17.90 -14.01 11.98
C SER A 38 18.21 -13.88 13.47
N GLY A 39 17.80 -14.89 14.25
CA GLY A 39 17.74 -14.84 15.71
C GLY A 39 19.02 -14.35 16.38
N SER A 40 18.95 -13.18 17.01
CA SER A 40 19.88 -12.81 18.07
C SER A 40 19.34 -13.39 19.39
N THR A 41 19.66 -14.65 19.64
CA THR A 41 19.57 -15.25 20.98
C THR A 41 20.58 -14.50 21.85
N GLY A 42 20.11 -13.49 22.57
CA GLY A 42 20.87 -12.72 23.56
C GLY A 42 21.50 -11.43 23.02
N SER A 43 20.93 -10.27 23.42
CA SER A 43 21.67 -9.08 23.86
C SER A 43 20.72 -7.88 24.01
N ILE A 44 20.54 -7.45 25.26
CA ILE A 44 20.29 -6.09 25.78
C ILE A 44 19.71 -5.07 24.76
N ALA A 45 18.40 -4.82 24.88
CA ALA A 45 17.70 -3.57 24.57
C ALA A 45 18.30 -2.68 23.45
N ALA A 46 18.50 -3.22 22.24
CA ALA A 46 18.66 -2.39 21.07
C ALA A 46 17.32 -1.68 20.82
N THR A 47 17.27 -0.38 21.04
CA THR A 47 16.09 0.45 20.71
C THR A 47 15.87 0.37 19.20
N LYS A 48 14.99 -0.52 18.74
CA LYS A 48 14.61 -0.59 17.33
C LYS A 48 14.08 0.79 16.93
N SER A 49 14.69 1.41 15.93
CA SER A 49 14.17 2.62 15.32
C SER A 49 12.73 2.39 14.85
N PRO A 50 11.84 3.42 14.93
CA PRO A 50 10.48 3.27 14.46
C PRO A 50 10.46 2.92 12.97
N ILE A 51 9.56 2.03 12.58
CA ILE A 51 9.34 1.67 11.17
C ILE A 51 8.68 2.86 10.48
N ARG A 52 9.26 3.29 9.37
CA ARG A 52 8.77 4.41 8.55
C ARG A 52 8.04 3.87 7.34
N ILE A 53 6.73 4.09 7.29
CA ILE A 53 5.89 3.70 6.16
C ILE A 53 5.54 4.93 5.34
N ALA A 54 5.89 4.91 4.06
CA ALA A 54 5.40 5.92 3.13
C ALA A 54 3.97 5.57 2.72
N VAL A 55 3.01 6.44 2.99
CA VAL A 55 1.61 6.26 2.60
C VAL A 55 1.31 7.15 1.39
N LEU A 56 0.89 6.53 0.28
CA LEU A 56 0.46 7.25 -0.91
C LEU A 56 -1.04 7.07 -1.10
N ASP A 57 -1.82 8.08 -0.68
CA ASP A 57 -3.27 8.15 -0.87
C ASP A 57 -3.61 8.83 -2.22
N SER A 58 -4.35 8.13 -3.09
CA SER A 58 -4.79 8.67 -4.39
C SER A 58 -5.96 7.86 -4.96
N SER A 59 -6.64 8.42 -5.97
CA SER A 59 -7.63 7.67 -6.74
C SER A 59 -7.02 6.64 -7.70
N PHE A 60 -5.74 6.77 -8.08
CA PHE A 60 -5.09 5.89 -9.07
C PHE A 60 -5.98 5.58 -10.30
N ASN A 61 -6.52 6.62 -10.97
CA ASN A 61 -7.46 6.46 -12.09
C ASN A 61 -6.85 6.83 -13.47
N PRO A 62 -6.16 5.90 -14.17
CA PRO A 62 -5.50 4.68 -13.68
C PRO A 62 -4.18 5.00 -12.94
N PRO A 63 -3.50 4.02 -12.28
CA PRO A 63 -2.12 4.22 -11.87
C PRO A 63 -1.23 4.50 -13.11
N THR A 64 -0.21 5.33 -12.93
CA THR A 64 0.63 5.84 -14.03
C THR A 64 2.11 5.77 -13.67
N ARG A 65 2.98 6.01 -14.64
CA ARG A 65 4.43 6.12 -14.42
C ARG A 65 4.79 7.20 -13.40
N ALA A 66 3.99 8.27 -13.29
CA ALA A 66 4.21 9.30 -12.27
C ALA A 66 4.02 8.75 -10.85
N HIS A 67 2.97 7.93 -10.63
CA HIS A 67 2.76 7.24 -9.36
C HIS A 67 3.93 6.31 -9.02
N TYR A 68 4.46 5.59 -10.02
CA TYR A 68 5.64 4.74 -9.86
C TYR A 68 6.91 5.53 -9.50
N GLN A 69 7.14 6.68 -10.14
CA GLN A 69 8.29 7.52 -9.78
C GLN A 69 8.14 8.11 -8.37
N LEU A 70 6.92 8.42 -7.93
CA LEU A 70 6.67 8.89 -6.57
C LEU A 70 6.95 7.82 -5.52
N LEU A 71 6.62 6.56 -5.80
CA LEU A 71 7.03 5.40 -4.99
C LEU A 71 8.56 5.35 -4.83
N LYS A 72 9.29 5.47 -5.94
CA LYS A 72 10.76 5.48 -5.94
C LYS A 72 11.34 6.66 -5.18
N ALA A 73 10.75 7.84 -5.34
CA ALA A 73 11.14 9.03 -4.59
C ALA A 73 10.92 8.84 -3.08
N ALA A 74 9.80 8.25 -2.66
CA ALA A 74 9.54 7.94 -1.26
C ALA A 74 10.58 6.96 -0.68
N ALA A 75 10.95 5.93 -1.44
CA ALA A 75 12.01 5.00 -1.04
C ALA A 75 13.37 5.69 -0.88
N ASN A 76 13.68 6.70 -1.71
CA ASN A 76 14.91 7.50 -1.61
C ASN A 76 14.95 8.41 -0.38
N VAL A 77 13.80 8.85 0.15
CA VAL A 77 13.72 9.64 1.39
C VAL A 77 14.01 8.76 2.63
N GLY A 78 14.10 7.44 2.44
CA GLY A 78 14.36 6.48 3.50
C GLY A 78 13.08 6.11 4.22
N CYS A 79 12.16 5.42 3.55
CA CYS A 79 11.15 4.63 4.25
C CYS A 79 11.60 3.16 4.31
N ASP A 80 10.98 2.39 5.20
CA ASP A 80 11.22 0.95 5.34
C ASP A 80 10.18 0.15 4.55
N ALA A 81 9.01 0.74 4.31
CA ALA A 81 7.88 0.11 3.62
C ALA A 81 7.00 1.16 2.93
N VAL A 82 6.17 0.70 2.00
CA VAL A 82 5.22 1.55 1.26
C VAL A 82 3.80 0.99 1.35
N LEU A 83 2.83 1.87 1.61
CA LEU A 83 1.40 1.59 1.54
C LEU A 83 0.77 2.45 0.42
N LEU A 84 0.26 1.79 -0.61
CA LEU A 84 -0.58 2.42 -1.63
C LEU A 84 -2.03 2.35 -1.19
N LEU A 85 -2.70 3.49 -1.06
CA LEU A 85 -4.06 3.55 -0.57
C LEU A 85 -5.02 4.09 -1.63
N LEU A 86 -5.97 3.25 -2.04
CA LEU A 86 -7.04 3.65 -2.93
C LEU A 86 -8.12 4.40 -2.14
N ALA A 87 -8.15 5.72 -2.27
CA ALA A 87 -9.30 6.52 -1.87
C ALA A 87 -10.43 6.35 -2.87
N THR A 88 -11.50 5.69 -2.44
CA THR A 88 -12.67 5.41 -3.29
C THR A 88 -13.68 6.55 -3.30
N ASN A 89 -13.52 7.53 -2.40
CA ASN A 89 -14.47 8.61 -2.16
C ASN A 89 -13.95 9.98 -2.63
N ASN A 90 -13.30 10.03 -3.79
CA ASN A 90 -12.91 11.30 -4.39
C ASN A 90 -14.15 11.97 -4.98
N ALA A 91 -14.50 13.12 -4.42
CA ALA A 91 -15.55 14.01 -4.89
C ALA A 91 -15.38 14.37 -6.39
N ASP A 92 -16.51 14.57 -7.05
CA ASP A 92 -16.70 15.40 -8.26
C ASP A 92 -16.40 14.90 -9.67
N LYS A 93 -16.22 13.60 -9.94
CA LYS A 93 -16.17 13.15 -11.34
C LYS A 93 -17.09 11.98 -11.60
N GLY A 94 -18.15 12.24 -12.38
CA GLY A 94 -18.96 11.20 -13.01
C GLY A 94 -18.05 10.13 -13.61
N GLN A 95 -18.47 8.87 -13.51
CA GLN A 95 -17.69 7.67 -13.84
C GLN A 95 -17.10 7.68 -15.27
N MET A 96 -16.02 8.41 -15.47
CA MET A 96 -15.16 8.32 -16.66
C MET A 96 -13.83 7.72 -16.20
N GLY A 97 -13.70 6.40 -16.39
CA GLY A 97 -12.47 5.66 -16.06
C GLY A 97 -12.71 4.29 -15.45
N ALA A 98 -11.62 3.67 -15.01
CA ALA A 98 -11.60 2.31 -14.49
C ALA A 98 -12.31 2.20 -13.13
N GLY A 99 -13.05 1.11 -12.93
CA GLY A 99 -13.72 0.80 -11.68
C GLY A 99 -12.73 0.64 -10.52
N ALA A 100 -13.20 0.75 -9.26
CA ALA A 100 -12.32 0.60 -8.09
C ALA A 100 -11.57 -0.74 -8.07
N VAL A 101 -12.23 -1.83 -8.48
CA VAL A 101 -11.62 -3.17 -8.57
C VAL A 101 -10.53 -3.21 -9.64
N GLU A 102 -10.78 -2.65 -10.82
CA GLU A 102 -9.79 -2.59 -11.91
C GLU A 102 -8.57 -1.75 -11.50
N ARG A 103 -8.80 -0.64 -10.77
CA ARG A 103 -7.73 0.18 -10.21
C ARG A 103 -6.90 -0.60 -9.18
N LEU A 104 -7.51 -1.39 -8.31
CA LEU A 104 -6.79 -2.28 -7.39
C LEU A 104 -5.97 -3.33 -8.15
N GLU A 105 -6.53 -3.96 -9.19
CA GLU A 105 -5.80 -4.92 -10.03
C GLU A 105 -4.57 -4.26 -10.70
N MET A 106 -4.73 -3.04 -11.22
CA MET A 106 -3.61 -2.28 -11.80
C MET A 106 -2.57 -1.85 -10.74
N MET A 107 -3.00 -1.48 -9.54
CA MET A 107 -2.10 -1.18 -8.42
C MET A 107 -1.30 -2.42 -7.99
N GLU A 108 -1.94 -3.59 -7.93
CA GLU A 108 -1.30 -4.87 -7.62
C GLU A 108 -0.25 -5.23 -8.67
N ALA A 109 -0.58 -5.07 -9.96
CA ALA A 109 0.39 -5.25 -11.04
C ALA A 109 1.59 -4.29 -10.94
N MET A 110 1.36 -3.03 -10.57
CA MET A 110 2.42 -2.06 -10.34
C MET A 110 3.31 -2.44 -9.13
N ALA A 111 2.72 -2.94 -8.03
CA ALA A 111 3.46 -3.39 -6.87
C ALA A 111 4.30 -4.64 -7.19
N GLU A 112 3.72 -5.63 -7.89
CA GLU A 112 4.49 -6.80 -8.35
C GLU A 112 5.64 -6.41 -9.27
N HIS A 113 5.41 -5.45 -10.18
CA HIS A 113 6.47 -4.92 -11.03
C HIS A 113 7.58 -4.29 -10.20
N SER A 114 7.24 -3.48 -9.19
CA SER A 114 8.20 -2.90 -8.25
C SER A 114 9.03 -3.98 -7.56
N ILE A 115 8.36 -4.94 -6.92
CA ILE A 115 9.01 -6.01 -6.14
C ILE A 115 9.97 -6.84 -7.00
N LYS A 116 9.61 -7.11 -8.26
CA LYS A 116 10.43 -7.92 -9.18
C LYS A 116 11.64 -7.16 -9.75
N ASN A 117 11.54 -5.84 -9.94
CA ASN A 117 12.52 -5.06 -10.68
C ASN A 117 13.41 -4.16 -9.80
N GLU A 118 12.98 -3.83 -8.59
CA GLU A 118 13.70 -2.90 -7.72
C GLU A 118 14.57 -3.66 -6.70
N ASN A 119 15.85 -3.82 -7.03
CA ASN A 119 16.83 -4.50 -6.17
C ASN A 119 17.54 -3.56 -5.19
N HIS A 120 17.59 -2.26 -5.49
CA HIS A 120 18.39 -1.28 -4.74
C HIS A 120 17.63 -0.66 -3.56
N HIS A 121 16.30 -0.76 -3.54
CA HIS A 121 15.46 -0.16 -2.52
C HIS A 121 14.62 -1.23 -1.80
N PRO A 122 15.04 -1.66 -0.58
CA PRO A 122 14.30 -2.66 0.19
C PRO A 122 12.83 -2.28 0.43
N ALA A 123 12.54 -0.99 0.61
CA ALA A 123 11.17 -0.49 0.77
C ALA A 123 10.25 -0.79 -0.42
N LEU A 124 10.80 -0.83 -1.64
CA LEU A 124 10.06 -1.16 -2.86
C LEU A 124 9.75 -2.66 -3.01
N ARG A 125 10.24 -3.47 -2.07
CA ARG A 125 9.91 -4.89 -1.88
C ARG A 125 9.03 -5.13 -0.64
N GLN A 126 8.77 -4.07 0.14
CA GLN A 126 7.94 -4.05 1.34
C GLN A 126 6.68 -3.22 1.05
N MET A 127 5.75 -3.80 0.31
CA MET A 127 4.58 -3.09 -0.20
C MET A 127 3.27 -3.66 0.33
N ALA A 128 2.34 -2.78 0.67
CA ALA A 128 0.94 -3.11 0.85
C ALA A 128 0.06 -2.23 -0.04
N ILE A 129 -1.08 -2.79 -0.44
CA ILE A 129 -2.16 -2.04 -1.08
C ILE A 129 -3.38 -2.14 -0.18
N GLY A 130 -3.94 -0.98 0.15
CA GLY A 130 -5.19 -0.88 0.86
C GLY A 130 -6.23 -0.08 0.09
N LEU A 131 -7.47 -0.20 0.54
CA LEU A 131 -8.55 0.69 0.14
C LEU A 131 -9.16 1.37 1.37
N THR A 132 -9.61 2.60 1.17
CA THR A 132 -10.33 3.35 2.18
C THR A 132 -11.55 4.06 1.60
N ALA A 133 -12.58 4.20 2.43
CA ALA A 133 -13.80 4.96 2.14
C ALA A 133 -13.73 6.41 2.66
N ARG A 134 -12.68 6.76 3.41
CA ARG A 134 -12.44 8.12 3.92
C ARG A 134 -11.02 8.54 3.56
N HIS A 135 -10.79 9.81 3.25
CA HIS A 135 -9.41 10.30 3.25
C HIS A 135 -8.82 10.02 4.63
N LEU A 136 -7.64 9.43 4.67
CA LEU A 136 -6.81 9.50 5.85
C LEU A 136 -6.49 10.99 6.02
N LEU A 137 -7.25 11.67 6.87
CA LEU A 137 -6.81 12.96 7.40
C LEU A 137 -5.49 12.66 8.08
N ALA A 138 -4.39 12.98 7.38
CA ALA A 138 -3.10 13.07 8.01
C ALA A 138 -3.26 14.13 9.11
N ILE A 139 -3.27 13.68 10.36
CA ILE A 139 -3.09 14.56 11.50
C ILE A 139 -1.64 15.04 11.36
N CYS A 140 -1.48 16.23 10.80
CA CYS A 140 -0.26 17.03 10.92
C CYS A 140 -0.19 17.60 12.34
#